data_AF-A0A1I9GC27-F1
#
_entry.id   AF-A0A1I9GC27-F1
#
_cell.length_a   1.000
_cell.length_b   1.000
_cell.length_c   1.000
_cell.angle_alpha   90.00
_cell.angle_beta   90.00
_cell.angle_gamma   90.00
#
_symmetry.space_group_name_H-M   'P 1'
#
loop_
_entity.id
_entity.type
_entity.pdbx_description
1 polymer ?
#
loop_
_entity_poly.entity_id
_entity_poly.type
_entity_poly.pdbx_seq_one_letter_code
_entity_poly.pdbx_strand_id
1 'polypeptide(L)'
;AQGLKRVLTTYDKIINSDDGQVLYLLWRKNPNNKNASVIIGLLKIGYKNLYLTDESMQTFQVSPLCVLDFYVHDTLQRQGYGHALFDYMLKQENSSAENVAIDKPSQSLLQFMNKHYHLNEPIWQVTNFVVYPPFFDNNKLCNSSTSTNKTCAKSAKAEIENANKQQQQQQQQQQQQQSYGTSNIRYRGQVDNLIRDNAMIGRRTVVDPETAQGRKICRDFEHQSIW
;
A
#
# COMPACT_ATOMS: atom_id res chain seq x y z
N ALA A 1 13.28 -16.36 6.56
CA ALA A 1 12.77 -15.10 7.18
C ALA A 1 13.87 -14.08 7.51
N GLN A 2 13.52 -12.79 7.68
CA GLN A 2 14.43 -11.60 7.71
C GLN A 2 15.25 -11.38 9.01
N GLY A 3 15.11 -12.23 10.04
CA GLY A 3 15.89 -12.12 11.29
C GLY A 3 15.59 -10.90 12.18
N LEU A 4 14.44 -10.26 12.00
CA LEU A 4 14.07 -9.03 12.71
C LEU A 4 13.52 -9.30 14.12
N LYS A 5 13.91 -8.47 15.10
CA LYS A 5 13.40 -8.53 16.49
C LYS A 5 11.93 -8.12 16.63
N ARG A 6 11.40 -7.36 15.68
CA ARG A 6 10.02 -6.85 15.69
C ARG A 6 9.36 -7.10 14.34
N VAL A 7 8.09 -7.46 14.37
CA VAL A 7 7.27 -7.65 13.16
C VAL A 7 7.07 -6.30 12.46
N LEU A 8 7.44 -6.22 11.18
CA LEU A 8 7.30 -5.01 10.39
C LEU A 8 5.85 -4.70 10.04
N THR A 9 5.11 -5.73 9.62
CA THR A 9 3.75 -5.60 9.09
C THR A 9 2.74 -6.28 10.02
N THR A 10 1.84 -5.48 10.60
CA THR A 10 0.71 -5.96 11.41
C THR A 10 -0.58 -5.32 10.91
N TYR A 11 -1.73 -5.93 11.23
CA TYR A 11 -3.05 -5.42 10.88
C TYR A 11 -3.25 -3.96 11.33
N ASP A 12 -2.95 -3.67 12.60
CA ASP A 12 -3.10 -2.32 13.18
C ASP A 12 -2.19 -1.30 12.48
N LYS A 13 -0.96 -1.70 12.13
CA LYS A 13 -0.04 -0.81 11.42
C LYS A 13 -0.52 -0.45 10.03
N ILE A 14 -1.22 -1.36 9.34
CA ILE A 14 -1.77 -1.09 8.01
C ILE A 14 -2.96 -0.14 8.13
N ILE A 15 -3.92 -0.45 9.00
CA ILE A 15 -5.17 0.31 9.09
C ILE A 15 -4.98 1.69 9.69
N ASN A 16 -4.08 1.83 10.66
CA ASN A 16 -3.79 3.10 11.29
C ASN A 16 -2.69 3.90 10.56
N SER A 17 -2.21 3.43 9.40
CA SER A 17 -1.25 4.21 8.61
C SER A 17 -1.97 5.24 7.76
N ASP A 18 -1.65 6.52 7.97
CA ASP A 18 -2.10 7.62 7.11
C ASP A 18 -1.33 7.69 5.77
N ASP A 19 -0.35 6.80 5.60
CA ASP A 19 0.61 6.79 4.50
C ASP A 19 0.12 6.14 3.21
N GLY A 20 -1.15 5.71 3.16
CA GLY A 20 -1.71 5.03 1.98
C GLY A 20 -1.00 3.72 1.63
N GLN A 21 -0.54 2.96 2.64
CA GLN A 21 0.15 1.69 2.40
C GLN A 21 -0.81 0.65 1.81
N VAL A 22 -0.31 -0.13 0.85
CA VAL A 22 -1.09 -1.19 0.18
C VAL A 22 -0.42 -2.54 0.41
N LEU A 23 -1.23 -3.55 0.71
CA LEU A 23 -0.78 -4.92 0.90
C LEU A 23 -1.29 -5.81 -0.23
N TYR A 24 -0.37 -6.38 -1.00
CA TYR A 24 -0.63 -7.40 -1.99
C TYR A 24 -0.44 -8.79 -1.35
N LEU A 25 -1.42 -9.66 -1.50
CA LEU A 25 -1.39 -11.03 -0.97
C LEU A 25 -1.48 -12.04 -2.13
N LEU A 26 -0.52 -12.96 -2.18
CA LEU A 26 -0.58 -14.12 -3.06
C LEU A 26 -1.09 -15.32 -2.27
N TRP A 27 -2.13 -15.97 -2.78
CA TRP A 27 -2.76 -17.11 -2.12
C TRP A 27 -3.25 -18.16 -3.12
N ARG A 28 -3.53 -19.36 -2.62
CA ARG A 28 -4.19 -20.44 -3.39
C ARG A 28 -5.19 -21.20 -2.53
N LYS A 29 -6.14 -21.88 -3.14
CA LYS A 29 -7.04 -22.80 -2.42
C LYS A 29 -6.24 -23.94 -1.78
N ASN A 30 -6.62 -24.34 -0.57
CA ASN A 30 -6.00 -25.48 0.10
C ASN A 30 -6.46 -26.78 -0.59
N PRO A 31 -5.54 -27.64 -1.08
CA PRO A 31 -5.92 -28.89 -1.73
C PRO A 31 -6.62 -29.87 -0.77
N ASN A 32 -6.28 -29.81 0.52
CA ASN A 32 -6.76 -30.76 1.53
C ASN A 32 -8.01 -30.26 2.27
N ASN A 33 -8.36 -28.98 2.14
CA ASN A 33 -9.53 -28.40 2.78
C ASN A 33 -10.19 -27.39 1.83
N LYS A 34 -11.34 -27.78 1.25
CA LYS A 34 -12.06 -26.95 0.27
C LYS A 34 -12.55 -25.61 0.82
N ASN A 35 -12.69 -25.48 2.14
CA ASN A 35 -13.16 -24.26 2.80
C ASN A 35 -12.01 -23.37 3.29
N ALA A 36 -10.76 -23.70 2.93
CA ALA A 36 -9.58 -22.96 3.35
C ALA A 36 -8.72 -22.49 2.17
N SER A 37 -8.03 -21.39 2.40
CA SER A 37 -7.02 -20.82 1.51
C SER A 37 -5.67 -20.80 2.21
N VAL A 38 -4.60 -20.95 1.45
CA VAL A 38 -3.22 -20.88 1.93
C VAL A 38 -2.58 -19.62 1.37
N ILE A 39 -2.10 -18.75 2.25
CA ILE A 39 -1.28 -17.60 1.87
C ILE A 39 0.13 -18.08 1.50
N ILE A 40 0.60 -17.66 0.35
CA ILE A 40 1.93 -17.99 -0.19
C ILE A 40 2.93 -16.89 0.16
N GLY A 41 2.51 -15.63 0.05
CA GLY A 41 3.38 -14.49 0.27
C GLY A 41 2.62 -13.18 0.36
N LEU A 42 3.34 -12.15 0.78
CA LEU A 42 2.85 -10.79 0.92
C LEU A 42 3.88 -9.79 0.39
N LEU A 43 3.40 -8.68 -0.14
CA LEU A 43 4.20 -7.54 -0.58
C LEU A 43 3.50 -6.27 -0.12
N LYS A 44 4.16 -5.52 0.75
CA LYS A 44 3.67 -4.23 1.26
C LYS A 44 4.41 -3.10 0.58
N ILE A 45 3.65 -2.14 0.08
CA ILE A 45 4.16 -0.94 -0.58
C ILE A 45 3.60 0.34 0.04
N GLY A 46 4.17 1.47 -0.32
CA GLY A 46 3.60 2.80 -0.09
C GLY A 46 4.40 3.89 -0.80
N TYR A 47 3.83 5.08 -0.93
CA TYR A 47 4.56 6.24 -1.44
C TYR A 47 5.21 7.01 -0.29
N LYS A 48 6.48 7.36 -0.43
CA LYS A 48 7.24 8.04 0.64
C LYS A 48 7.96 9.25 0.10
N ASN A 49 7.87 10.37 0.81
CA ASN A 49 8.68 11.55 0.50
C ASN A 49 10.13 11.27 0.94
N LEU A 50 11.02 11.14 -0.04
CA LEU A 50 12.43 10.81 0.17
C LEU A 50 13.31 11.93 -0.38
N TYR A 51 14.43 12.15 0.30
CA TYR A 51 15.57 12.89 -0.21
C TYR A 51 16.61 11.86 -0.63
N LEU A 52 16.85 11.74 -1.92
CA LEU A 52 17.74 10.75 -2.52
C LEU A 52 18.93 11.45 -3.17
N THR A 53 20.08 10.80 -3.12
CA THR A 53 21.32 11.31 -3.71
C THR A 53 21.81 10.32 -4.77
N ASP A 54 22.20 10.84 -5.93
CA ASP A 54 22.83 10.05 -6.99
C ASP A 54 24.35 9.90 -6.79
N GLU A 55 25.02 9.17 -7.69
CA GLU A 55 26.46 8.94 -7.63
C GLU A 55 27.30 10.23 -7.81
N SER A 56 26.72 11.26 -8.45
CA SER A 56 27.35 12.58 -8.63
C SER A 56 27.10 13.50 -7.43
N MET A 57 26.57 12.97 -6.33
CA MET A 57 26.20 13.72 -5.12
C MET A 57 25.10 14.76 -5.34
N GLN A 58 24.33 14.66 -6.44
CA GLN A 58 23.17 15.50 -6.67
C GLN A 58 21.97 14.98 -5.86
N THR A 59 21.27 15.89 -5.18
CA THR A 59 20.11 15.55 -4.34
C THR A 59 18.79 15.78 -5.05
N PHE A 60 17.83 14.89 -4.79
CA PHE A 60 16.49 14.89 -5.39
C PHE A 60 15.45 14.70 -4.28
N GLN A 61 14.46 15.59 -4.23
CA GLN A 61 13.28 15.42 -3.39
C GLN A 61 12.16 14.81 -4.23
N VAL A 62 11.77 13.58 -3.90
CA VAL A 62 10.82 12.79 -4.69
C VAL A 62 9.85 12.03 -3.80
N SER A 63 8.73 11.58 -4.36
CA SER A 63 7.76 10.72 -3.67
C SER A 63 7.55 9.40 -4.43
N PRO A 64 8.54 8.50 -4.45
CA PRO A 64 8.47 7.27 -5.24
C PRO A 64 7.62 6.18 -4.59
N LEU A 65 7.24 5.21 -5.43
CA LEU A 65 6.72 3.92 -4.99
C LEU A 65 7.82 3.18 -4.21
N CYS A 66 7.51 2.76 -2.99
CA CYS A 66 8.45 2.10 -2.09
C CYS A 66 7.99 0.68 -1.74
N VAL A 67 8.91 -0.27 -1.79
CA VAL A 67 8.72 -1.61 -1.20
C VAL A 67 9.13 -1.55 0.27
N LEU A 68 8.18 -1.85 1.15
CA LEU A 68 8.30 -1.69 2.61
C LEU A 68 8.36 -3.02 3.36
N ASP A 69 7.81 -4.08 2.78
CA ASP A 69 7.96 -5.44 3.28
C ASP A 69 7.70 -6.42 2.14
N PHE A 70 8.45 -7.51 2.09
CA PHE A 70 8.29 -8.52 1.06
C PHE A 70 8.68 -9.89 1.58
N TYR A 71 7.73 -10.82 1.53
CA TYR A 71 7.90 -12.16 2.06
C TYR A 71 7.18 -13.20 1.21
N VAL A 72 7.84 -14.33 1.01
CA VAL A 72 7.28 -15.56 0.46
C VAL A 72 7.59 -16.67 1.45
N HIS A 73 6.61 -17.52 1.73
CA HIS A 73 6.74 -18.65 2.66
C HIS A 73 7.99 -19.47 2.34
N ASP A 74 8.78 -19.80 3.35
CA ASP A 74 10.16 -20.30 3.17
C ASP A 74 10.21 -21.57 2.29
N THR A 75 9.28 -22.51 2.46
CA THR A 75 9.21 -23.75 1.64
C THR A 75 8.77 -23.53 0.19
N LEU A 76 8.25 -22.34 -0.13
CA LEU A 76 7.76 -21.95 -1.45
C LEU A 76 8.68 -20.93 -2.13
N GLN A 77 9.79 -20.55 -1.49
CA GLN A 77 10.76 -19.64 -2.09
C GLN A 77 11.43 -20.26 -3.33
N ARG A 78 11.94 -19.38 -4.21
CA ARG A 78 12.65 -19.74 -5.45
C ARG A 78 11.81 -20.50 -6.51
N GLN A 79 10.49 -20.61 -6.32
CA GLN A 79 9.55 -21.21 -7.29
C GLN A 79 8.84 -20.17 -8.19
N GLY A 80 9.31 -18.90 -8.19
CA GLY A 80 8.74 -17.84 -9.03
C GLY A 80 7.59 -17.03 -8.41
N TYR A 81 7.04 -17.44 -7.26
CA TYR A 81 5.94 -16.73 -6.60
C TYR A 81 6.26 -15.28 -6.23
N GLY A 82 7.49 -15.01 -5.79
CA GLY A 82 7.93 -13.65 -5.50
C GLY A 82 7.91 -12.77 -6.76
N HIS A 83 8.37 -13.31 -7.89
CA HIS A 83 8.37 -12.59 -9.15
C HIS A 83 6.94 -12.29 -9.61
N ALA A 84 6.06 -13.30 -9.58
CA ALA A 84 4.65 -13.12 -9.94
C ALA A 84 3.95 -12.06 -9.08
N LEU A 85 4.21 -12.04 -7.77
CA LEU A 85 3.62 -11.06 -6.85
C LEU A 85 4.16 -9.64 -7.12
N PHE A 86 5.46 -9.50 -7.36
CA PHE A 86 6.08 -8.20 -7.64
C PHE A 86 5.66 -7.66 -9.01
N ASP A 87 5.63 -8.49 -10.05
CA ASP A 87 5.16 -8.13 -11.39
C ASP A 87 3.69 -7.67 -11.37
N TYR A 88 2.86 -8.37 -10.60
CA TYR A 88 1.47 -7.98 -10.44
C TYR A 88 1.37 -6.59 -9.79
N MET A 89 2.13 -6.34 -8.74
CA MET A 89 2.19 -5.03 -8.09
C MET A 89 2.65 -3.93 -9.07
N LEU A 90 3.72 -4.15 -9.85
CA LEU A 90 4.18 -3.16 -10.84
C LEU A 90 3.10 -2.80 -11.86
N LYS A 91 2.35 -3.80 -12.33
CA LYS A 91 1.24 -3.60 -13.27
C LYS A 91 0.08 -2.81 -12.65
N GLN A 92 -0.29 -3.11 -11.40
CA GLN A 92 -1.39 -2.41 -10.73
C GLN A 92 -1.03 -0.97 -10.38
N GLU A 93 0.22 -0.72 -9.98
CA GLU A 93 0.71 0.63 -9.66
C GLU A 93 1.18 1.41 -10.91
N ASN A 94 1.07 0.83 -12.10
CA ASN A 94 1.54 1.40 -13.37
C ASN A 94 2.98 1.97 -13.27
N SER A 95 3.89 1.16 -12.71
CA SER A 95 5.27 1.53 -12.45
C SER A 95 6.26 0.53 -13.07
N SER A 96 7.53 0.91 -13.14
CA SER A 96 8.64 0.03 -13.52
C SER A 96 9.51 -0.27 -12.30
N ALA A 97 10.23 -1.40 -12.32
CA ALA A 97 11.13 -1.79 -11.23
C ALA A 97 12.24 -0.75 -10.98
N GLU A 98 12.69 -0.07 -12.03
CA GLU A 98 13.69 1.03 -11.98
C GLU A 98 13.23 2.21 -11.14
N ASN A 99 11.92 2.46 -11.06
CA ASN A 99 11.32 3.58 -10.33
C ASN A 99 10.91 3.22 -8.90
N VAL A 100 11.30 2.03 -8.42
CA VAL A 100 10.96 1.55 -7.07
C VAL A 100 12.12 1.77 -6.11
N ALA A 101 11.84 2.44 -5.00
CA ALA A 101 12.76 2.49 -3.86
C ALA A 101 12.48 1.31 -2.90
N ILE A 102 13.51 0.77 -2.26
CA ILE A 102 13.37 -0.39 -1.38
C ILE A 102 13.88 -0.04 0.01
N ASP A 103 13.03 -0.16 1.04
CA ASP A 103 13.42 0.05 2.44
C ASP A 103 14.16 -1.19 2.97
N LYS A 104 15.42 -1.01 3.39
CA LYS A 104 16.25 -2.05 4.03
C LYS A 104 16.20 -3.41 3.31
N PRO A 105 16.61 -3.48 2.03
CA PRO A 105 16.56 -4.74 1.29
C PRO A 105 17.44 -5.82 1.93
N SER A 106 16.91 -7.05 1.97
CA SER A 106 17.73 -8.22 2.25
C SER A 106 18.63 -8.57 1.07
N GLN A 107 19.72 -9.31 1.30
CA GLN A 107 20.58 -9.82 0.22
C GLN A 107 19.80 -10.66 -0.81
N SER A 108 18.84 -11.47 -0.35
CA SER A 108 17.95 -12.23 -1.23
C SER A 108 17.09 -11.33 -2.12
N LEU A 109 16.66 -10.17 -1.61
CA LEU A 109 15.89 -9.20 -2.38
C LEU A 109 16.77 -8.47 -3.41
N LEU A 110 17.99 -8.08 -3.06
CA LEU A 110 18.93 -7.51 -4.03
C LEU A 110 19.22 -8.48 -5.19
N GLN A 111 19.49 -9.76 -4.87
CA GLN A 111 19.66 -10.80 -5.89
C GLN A 111 18.40 -11.02 -6.74
N PHE A 112 17.22 -10.90 -6.12
CA PHE A 112 15.95 -10.98 -6.83
C PHE A 112 15.79 -9.85 -7.85
N MET A 113 16.11 -8.61 -7.45
CA MET A 113 16.03 -7.44 -8.34
C MET A 113 16.98 -7.57 -9.54
N ASN A 114 18.21 -8.01 -9.30
CA ASN A 114 19.18 -8.27 -10.37
C ASN A 114 18.68 -9.38 -11.31
N LYS A 115 18.23 -10.51 -10.77
CA LYS A 115 17.79 -11.67 -11.58
C LYS A 115 16.60 -11.35 -12.49
N HIS A 116 15.60 -10.65 -11.97
CA HIS A 116 14.30 -10.50 -12.65
C HIS A 116 14.16 -9.19 -13.40
N TYR A 117 14.86 -8.13 -12.97
CA TYR A 117 14.73 -6.79 -13.56
C TYR A 117 16.07 -6.22 -14.04
N HIS A 118 17.15 -7.01 -14.00
CA HIS A 118 18.50 -6.58 -14.40
C HIS A 118 19.03 -5.37 -13.63
N LEU A 119 18.47 -5.13 -12.43
CA LEU A 119 18.89 -4.06 -11.53
C LEU A 119 20.07 -4.53 -10.69
N ASN A 120 21.27 -4.19 -11.15
CA ASN A 120 22.53 -4.38 -10.46
C ASN A 120 23.02 -3.04 -9.88
N GLU A 121 24.07 -3.07 -9.06
CA GLU A 121 24.69 -1.85 -8.49
C GLU A 121 23.72 -0.99 -7.63
N PRO A 122 23.22 -1.53 -6.50
CA PRO A 122 22.34 -0.79 -5.61
C PRO A 122 23.04 0.44 -5.00
N ILE A 123 22.40 1.60 -5.09
CA ILE A 123 22.85 2.85 -4.47
C ILE A 123 22.20 2.98 -3.10
N TRP A 124 23.00 2.78 -2.05
CA TRP A 124 22.56 2.88 -0.66
C TRP A 124 22.44 4.34 -0.22
N GLN A 125 21.28 4.68 0.32
CA GLN A 125 20.98 6.01 0.83
C GLN A 125 21.21 6.08 2.34
N VAL A 126 21.45 7.28 2.86
CA VAL A 126 21.64 7.52 4.31
C VAL A 126 20.41 7.09 5.14
N THR A 127 19.21 7.13 4.55
CA THR A 127 17.94 6.80 5.20
C THR A 127 17.62 5.29 5.27
N ASN A 128 18.56 4.42 4.85
CA ASN A 128 18.43 2.96 4.68
C ASN A 128 17.63 2.49 3.45
N PHE A 129 17.17 3.44 2.62
CA PHE A 129 16.60 3.10 1.32
C PHE A 129 17.68 2.72 0.33
N VAL A 130 17.30 1.87 -0.62
CA VAL A 130 18.10 1.53 -1.79
C VAL A 130 17.31 1.88 -3.04
N VAL A 131 18.00 2.50 -3.99
CA VAL A 131 17.54 2.72 -5.36
C VAL A 131 18.61 2.21 -6.33
N TYR A 132 18.33 2.23 -7.62
CA TYR A 132 19.26 1.81 -8.67
C TYR A 132 19.55 2.98 -9.62
N PRO A 133 20.67 2.98 -10.37
CA PRO A 133 21.05 4.12 -11.21
C PRO A 133 19.93 4.62 -12.15
N PRO A 134 19.16 3.75 -12.85
CA PRO A 134 18.08 4.19 -13.74
C PRO A 134 16.96 5.00 -13.06
N PHE A 135 16.84 4.91 -11.73
CA PHE A 135 15.89 5.70 -10.96
C PHE A 135 16.06 7.21 -11.21
N PHE A 136 17.30 7.68 -11.37
CA PHE A 136 17.58 9.11 -11.50
C PHE A 136 17.43 9.63 -12.93
N ASP A 137 17.50 8.78 -13.95
CA ASP A 137 17.38 9.18 -15.36
C ASP A 137 15.99 9.76 -15.64
N ASN A 138 14.96 9.10 -15.12
CA ASN A 138 13.57 9.55 -15.23
C ASN A 138 13.31 10.88 -14.51
N ASN A 139 14.03 11.14 -13.41
CA ASN A 139 13.93 12.37 -12.63
C ASN A 139 14.75 13.53 -13.22
N LYS A 140 15.82 13.24 -13.97
CA LYS A 140 16.61 14.27 -14.66
C LYS A 140 15.89 14.83 -15.89
N LEU A 141 15.13 14.00 -16.61
CA LEU A 141 14.31 14.47 -17.74
C LEU A 141 13.24 15.47 -17.33
N CYS A 142 12.61 15.30 -16.15
CA CYS A 142 11.57 16.23 -15.70
C CYS A 142 12.10 17.57 -15.18
N ASN A 143 13.40 17.68 -14.89
CA ASN A 143 14.02 18.91 -14.38
C ASN A 143 14.66 19.78 -15.47
N SER A 144 14.90 19.23 -16.67
CA SER A 144 15.65 19.91 -17.75
C SER A 144 14.78 20.54 -18.84
N SER A 145 13.44 20.39 -18.77
CA SER A 145 12.52 20.95 -19.76
C SER A 145 11.45 21.83 -19.10
N THR A 146 11.61 23.14 -19.29
CA THR A 146 10.58 24.19 -19.48
C THR A 146 9.30 24.13 -18.65
N SER A 147 9.00 25.25 -17.98
CA SER A 147 7.70 25.68 -17.50
C SER A 147 6.55 25.42 -18.50
N THR A 148 6.02 24.20 -18.48
CA THR A 148 4.70 23.84 -19.00
C THR A 148 4.22 22.69 -18.14
N ASN A 149 3.09 22.90 -17.46
CA ASN A 149 2.45 21.92 -16.60
C ASN A 149 2.20 20.61 -17.37
N LYS A 150 3.10 19.64 -17.23
CA LYS A 150 2.86 18.24 -17.56
C LYS A 150 3.18 17.43 -16.30
N THR A 151 2.14 17.25 -15.50
CA THR A 151 2.11 16.37 -14.34
C THR A 151 2.62 14.99 -14.76
N CYS A 152 3.78 14.58 -14.22
CA CYS A 152 4.19 13.19 -14.21
C CYS A 152 3.07 12.37 -13.54
N ALA A 153 2.69 11.26 -14.18
CA ALA A 153 1.41 10.56 -13.98
C ALA A 153 1.04 10.37 -12.50
N LYS A 154 0.19 11.27 -12.00
CA LYS A 154 -0.65 11.00 -10.83
C LYS A 154 -1.65 9.94 -11.27
N SER A 155 -1.72 8.84 -10.53
CA SER A 155 -2.81 7.88 -10.61
C SER A 155 -4.16 8.61 -10.74
N ALA A 156 -5.03 8.15 -11.65
CA ALA A 156 -6.31 8.73 -12.04
C ALA A 156 -7.40 8.77 -10.93
N LYS A 157 -6.99 8.83 -9.66
CA LYS A 157 -7.88 8.84 -8.49
C LYS A 157 -7.68 10.07 -7.58
N ALA A 158 -6.65 10.87 -7.78
CA ALA A 158 -6.35 12.06 -6.97
C ALA A 158 -6.87 13.40 -7.57
N GLU A 159 -7.41 13.40 -8.79
CA GLU A 159 -7.80 14.65 -9.49
C GLU A 159 -9.29 15.00 -9.38
N ILE A 160 -10.17 14.06 -9.04
CA ILE A 160 -11.63 14.32 -8.93
C ILE A 160 -11.99 15.10 -7.65
N GLU A 161 -11.16 15.03 -6.61
CA GLU A 161 -11.46 15.67 -5.32
C GLU A 161 -11.13 17.18 -5.29
N ASN A 162 -10.22 17.66 -6.15
CA ASN A 162 -9.83 19.07 -6.18
C ASN A 162 -10.65 19.92 -7.16
N ALA A 163 -11.37 19.32 -8.11
CA ALA A 163 -12.31 20.06 -8.97
C ALA A 163 -13.60 20.47 -8.22
N ASN A 164 -14.00 19.70 -7.18
CA ASN A 164 -15.24 19.96 -6.44
C ASN A 164 -15.10 20.95 -5.27
N LYS A 165 -13.89 21.40 -4.92
CA LYS A 165 -13.67 22.41 -3.87
C LYS A 165 -13.70 23.86 -4.35
N GLN A 166 -13.60 24.11 -5.67
CA GLN A 166 -13.67 25.48 -6.22
C GLN A 166 -15.08 25.91 -6.67
N GLN A 167 -16.07 25.02 -6.73
CA GLN A 167 -17.47 25.38 -7.05
C GLN A 167 -18.39 25.55 -5.82
N GLN A 168 -17.94 25.18 -4.60
CA GLN A 168 -18.76 25.33 -3.38
C GLN A 168 -18.62 26.67 -2.65
N GLN A 169 -17.77 27.59 -3.12
CA GLN A 169 -17.66 28.94 -2.52
C GLN A 169 -18.58 30.00 -3.17
N GLN A 170 -19.34 29.68 -4.22
CA GLN A 170 -20.24 30.66 -4.88
C GLN A 170 -21.75 30.42 -4.67
N GLN A 171 -22.17 29.47 -3.82
CA GLN A 171 -23.61 29.25 -3.53
C GLN A 171 -23.98 29.22 -2.03
N GLN A 172 -23.22 29.91 -1.17
CA GLN A 172 -23.65 30.19 0.22
C GLN A 172 -24.05 31.66 0.40
N GLN A 173 -25.00 32.12 -0.40
CA GLN A 173 -25.89 33.22 -0.03
C GLN A 173 -27.27 32.96 -0.63
N GLN A 174 -27.99 31.96 -0.12
CA GLN A 174 -29.44 32.04 0.08
C GLN A 174 -29.98 30.79 0.80
N GLN A 175 -30.79 31.06 1.81
CA GLN A 175 -31.74 30.18 2.50
C GLN A 175 -31.21 29.28 3.64
N GLN A 176 -31.18 29.90 4.82
CA GLN A 176 -31.49 29.24 6.08
C GLN A 176 -32.94 28.71 6.04
N GLN A 177 -33.15 27.44 6.38
CA GLN A 177 -34.00 27.02 7.51
C GLN A 177 -34.22 25.49 7.55
N GLN A 178 -34.09 24.97 8.77
CA GLN A 178 -34.68 23.73 9.30
C GLN A 178 -33.94 22.37 9.16
N SER A 179 -33.52 21.93 10.35
CA SER A 179 -33.72 20.59 10.93
C SER A 179 -32.56 19.59 10.90
N TYR A 180 -32.38 18.98 12.07
CA TYR A 180 -31.36 18.03 12.49
C TYR A 180 -31.42 16.73 11.69
N GLY A 181 -30.27 16.21 11.24
CA GLY A 181 -30.22 14.91 10.60
C GLY A 181 -28.83 14.48 10.12
N THR A 182 -28.31 13.44 10.78
CA THR A 182 -27.28 12.50 10.31
C THR A 182 -27.34 12.18 8.81
N SER A 183 -26.19 12.07 8.11
CA SER A 183 -25.66 10.80 7.54
C SER A 183 -24.61 10.96 6.41
N ASN A 184 -23.48 10.26 6.59
CA ASN A 184 -22.82 9.29 5.72
C ASN A 184 -22.49 9.50 4.21
N ILE A 185 -21.19 9.25 3.94
CA ILE A 185 -20.57 8.28 2.99
C ILE A 185 -20.58 8.61 1.48
N ARG A 186 -19.39 8.53 0.85
CA ARG A 186 -19.09 7.57 -0.26
C ARG A 186 -17.64 7.60 -0.75
N TYR A 187 -16.94 6.48 -0.54
CA TYR A 187 -16.17 5.84 -1.60
C TYR A 187 -16.95 4.58 -2.01
N ARG A 188 -17.44 4.55 -3.24
CA ARG A 188 -18.17 3.42 -3.86
C ARG A 188 -17.55 3.14 -5.23
N GLY A 189 -17.27 1.86 -5.49
CA GLY A 189 -16.77 1.29 -6.74
C GLY A 189 -15.53 0.45 -6.43
N GLN A 190 -15.48 -0.88 -6.62
CA GLN A 190 -16.12 -1.70 -7.64
C GLN A 190 -16.09 -3.18 -7.20
N VAL A 191 -17.03 -3.60 -6.33
CA VAL A 191 -17.38 -5.02 -6.05
C VAL A 191 -18.85 -5.13 -5.61
N ASP A 192 -19.75 -4.33 -6.19
CA ASP A 192 -21.18 -4.50 -5.97
C ASP A 192 -21.76 -5.29 -7.14
N ASN A 193 -21.67 -6.63 -7.09
CA ASN A 193 -22.52 -7.56 -7.86
C ASN A 193 -22.40 -9.03 -7.38
N LEU A 194 -22.37 -9.27 -6.06
CA LEU A 194 -22.45 -10.65 -5.55
C LEU A 194 -23.01 -10.81 -4.13
N ILE A 195 -23.86 -9.88 -3.66
CA ILE A 195 -24.70 -10.12 -2.47
C ILE A 195 -26.09 -9.52 -2.73
N ARG A 196 -26.89 -10.23 -3.52
CA ARG A 196 -28.35 -10.20 -3.40
C ARG A 196 -28.77 -11.54 -2.84
N ASP A 197 -28.57 -11.72 -1.55
CA ASP A 197 -29.36 -12.65 -0.75
C ASP A 197 -29.60 -12.01 0.62
N ASN A 198 -30.87 -11.96 1.00
CA ASN A 198 -31.41 -11.28 2.17
C ASN A 198 -30.80 -11.81 3.48
N ALA A 199 -29.97 -10.99 4.14
CA ALA A 199 -29.74 -11.09 5.58
C ALA A 199 -29.47 -9.68 6.13
N MET A 200 -30.34 -9.19 7.01
CA MET A 200 -30.21 -7.86 7.62
C MET A 200 -29.02 -7.83 8.59
N ILE A 201 -27.96 -7.10 8.24
CA ILE A 201 -26.82 -6.84 9.12
C ILE A 201 -27.07 -5.50 9.85
N GLY A 202 -27.32 -5.58 11.15
CA GLY A 202 -27.57 -4.45 12.04
C GLY A 202 -26.31 -3.60 12.32
N ARG A 203 -26.53 -2.33 12.71
CA ARG A 203 -25.50 -1.38 13.13
C ARG A 203 -24.61 -1.97 14.24
N ARG A 204 -23.29 -1.78 14.12
CA ARG A 204 -22.30 -2.14 15.14
C ARG A 204 -22.40 -1.16 16.31
N THR A 205 -22.93 -1.61 17.44
CA THR A 205 -23.02 -0.83 18.68
C THR A 205 -21.66 -0.80 19.36
N VAL A 206 -21.16 0.39 19.72
CA VAL A 206 -20.00 0.53 20.61
C VAL A 206 -20.48 0.17 22.01
N VAL A 207 -19.97 -0.93 22.57
CA VAL A 207 -20.38 -1.47 23.88
C VAL A 207 -19.25 -1.24 24.87
N ASP A 208 -19.60 -0.75 26.06
CA ASP A 208 -18.64 -0.52 27.15
C ASP A 208 -17.92 -1.84 27.51
N PRO A 209 -16.57 -1.87 27.56
CA PRO A 209 -15.79 -3.07 27.84
C PRO A 209 -16.10 -3.72 29.20
N GLU A 210 -16.62 -2.99 30.17
CA GLU A 210 -17.00 -3.54 31.48
C GLU A 210 -18.40 -4.18 31.50
N THR A 211 -19.17 -4.05 30.41
CA THR A 211 -20.45 -4.75 30.27
C THR A 211 -20.21 -6.23 29.94
N ALA A 212 -21.11 -7.13 30.38
CA ALA A 212 -21.02 -8.57 30.08
C ALA A 212 -20.81 -8.88 28.59
N GLN A 213 -21.40 -8.08 27.70
CA GLN A 213 -21.24 -8.20 26.25
C GLN A 213 -19.90 -7.63 25.75
N GLY A 214 -19.39 -6.56 26.37
CA GLY A 214 -18.05 -6.01 26.12
C GLY A 214 -16.94 -6.98 26.53
N ARG A 215 -17.05 -7.57 27.73
CA ARG A 215 -16.09 -8.59 28.22
C ARG A 215 -16.06 -9.85 27.35
N LYS A 216 -17.21 -10.24 26.77
CA LYS A 216 -17.28 -11.38 25.83
C LYS A 216 -16.57 -11.07 24.52
N ILE A 217 -16.76 -9.87 23.97
CA ILE A 217 -16.05 -9.41 22.77
C ILE A 217 -14.54 -9.31 23.03
N CYS A 218 -14.11 -8.77 24.18
CA CYS A 218 -12.68 -8.75 24.53
C CYS A 218 -12.08 -10.17 24.60
N ARG A 219 -12.78 -11.15 25.18
CA ARG A 219 -12.33 -12.55 25.19
C ARG A 219 -12.22 -13.19 23.80
N ASP A 220 -13.14 -12.87 22.90
CA ASP A 220 -13.21 -13.52 21.59
C ASP A 220 -12.19 -12.92 20.59
N PHE A 221 -11.70 -11.69 20.83
CA PHE A 221 -10.77 -10.96 19.94
C PHE A 221 -9.39 -10.71 20.55
N GLU A 222 -9.17 -11.01 21.84
CA GLU A 222 -7.83 -11.10 22.41
C GLU A 222 -7.07 -12.24 21.75
N HIS A 223 -6.01 -11.86 21.04
CA HIS A 223 -5.12 -12.75 20.36
C HIS A 223 -4.45 -13.68 21.37
N GLN A 224 -4.85 -14.95 21.39
CA GLN A 224 -3.93 -15.97 21.90
C GLN A 224 -2.79 -16.09 20.89
N SER A 225 -1.63 -15.57 21.29
CA SER A 225 -0.34 -15.96 20.73
C SER A 225 -0.24 -17.48 20.86
N ILE A 226 -0.44 -18.19 19.75
CA ILE A 226 -0.11 -19.60 19.68
C ILE A 226 1.40 -19.64 19.47
N TRP A 227 2.12 -19.88 20.56
CA TRP A 227 3.44 -20.50 20.48
C TRP A 227 3.24 -22.00 20.23
#